data_AF-A0A367F8E2-F1
#
_entry.id   AF-A0A367F8E2-F1
#
_cell.length_a   1.000
_cell.length_b   1.000
_cell.length_c   1.000
_cell.angle_alpha   90.00
_cell.angle_beta   90.00
_cell.angle_gamma   90.00
#
_symmetry.space_group_name_H-M   'P 1'
#
loop_
_entity.id
_entity.type
_entity.pdbx_description
1 polymer ?
#
loop_
_entity_poly.entity_id
_entity_poly.type
_entity_poly.pdbx_seq_one_letter_code
_entity_poly.pdbx_strand_id
1 'polypeptide(L)'
;MDRRAESWLQLLLEDAEPTAYEALRQRRLASATQEAERERIAAEALRAERLRSRLRERRQRARELAALGDLALRLTGTHERGVLLQESVAQARRLLDVDVAYLALTGADGRMTIEVTDGSTGPRLRGIVLEPSSGLAGRVVEGGEPVQSTDYLDDAGLTHAPGVDDVARAERLRTILGAPLRLRGETLGVLMVAQRRVRSFTGQETSLLSSLAAYAAVAIDNARLIERLRHHVTTVDRAVALHEDLLRAALRGGGVDEAVTGLSRVVGGTVRFEDEAGRTVAAARNGSAAVPDDRAGHCTRTVPVSSSAVRFGALRVSTRTPLDEDSQRLLERAAMTIALVVAAERAATDAERRSAAELLEQLVAGEVEDTSAFERRARAGGLDVARGHTVAVADLHGAPALDRLAARHGGLSGVVRGRAVGILETRPTSCATS
;
A
#
# COMPACT_ATOMS: atom_id res chain seq x y z
N MET A 1 -30.88 -55.60 -42.81
CA MET A 1 -31.03 -54.44 -41.91
C MET A 1 -29.71 -54.34 -41.15
N ASP A 2 -28.79 -53.44 -41.48
CA ASP A 2 -28.85 -52.04 -41.06
C ASP A 2 -28.05 -51.17 -42.05
N ARG A 3 -28.71 -50.62 -43.09
CA ARG A 3 -28.13 -49.57 -43.95
C ARG A 3 -28.57 -48.24 -43.36
N ARG A 4 -27.97 -47.78 -42.26
CA ARG A 4 -28.06 -46.36 -41.94
C ARG A 4 -27.35 -45.63 -43.06
N ALA A 5 -28.08 -44.82 -43.80
CA ALA A 5 -27.51 -43.99 -44.84
C ALA A 5 -26.58 -42.97 -44.16
N GLU A 6 -25.30 -43.34 -44.01
CA GLU A 6 -24.25 -42.44 -43.56
C GLU A 6 -24.30 -41.19 -44.46
N SER A 7 -24.72 -40.09 -43.85
CA SER A 7 -24.83 -38.78 -44.47
C SER A 7 -23.60 -37.99 -44.10
N TRP A 8 -23.14 -37.12 -45.00
CA TRP A 8 -22.09 -36.14 -44.72
C TRP A 8 -22.36 -35.35 -43.43
N LEU A 9 -23.65 -35.02 -43.18
CA LEU A 9 -24.08 -34.31 -41.99
C LEU A 9 -23.96 -35.15 -40.71
N GLN A 10 -24.16 -36.46 -40.80
CA GLN A 10 -24.03 -37.34 -39.65
C GLN A 10 -22.57 -37.49 -39.23
N LEU A 11 -21.65 -37.65 -40.20
CA LEU A 11 -20.21 -37.62 -39.95
C LEU A 11 -19.74 -36.28 -39.35
N LEU A 12 -20.40 -35.17 -39.70
CA LEU A 12 -20.15 -33.83 -39.13
C LEU A 12 -20.63 -33.70 -37.68
N LEU A 13 -21.78 -34.28 -37.37
CA LEU A 13 -22.34 -34.28 -36.01
C LEU A 13 -21.53 -35.17 -35.05
N GLU A 14 -21.01 -36.29 -35.55
CA GLU A 14 -20.21 -37.25 -34.78
C GLU A 14 -18.71 -36.88 -34.70
N ASP A 15 -18.29 -35.76 -35.29
CA ASP A 15 -16.89 -35.30 -35.40
C ASP A 15 -15.92 -36.38 -35.93
N ALA A 16 -16.39 -37.15 -36.93
CA ALA A 16 -15.66 -38.30 -37.46
C ALA A 16 -14.31 -37.93 -38.09
N GLU A 17 -13.38 -38.89 -38.10
CA GLU A 17 -12.04 -38.73 -38.70
C GLU A 17 -12.09 -38.56 -40.23
N PRO A 18 -11.08 -37.90 -40.85
CA PRO A 18 -11.05 -37.65 -42.30
C PRO A 18 -11.20 -38.91 -43.15
N THR A 19 -10.70 -40.03 -42.65
CA THR A 19 -10.79 -41.33 -43.31
C THR A 19 -12.24 -41.79 -43.48
N ALA A 20 -13.15 -41.44 -42.57
CA ALA A 20 -14.57 -41.77 -42.69
C ALA A 20 -15.27 -40.97 -43.81
N TYR A 21 -14.85 -39.71 -44.03
CA TYR A 21 -15.36 -38.88 -45.12
C TYR A 21 -14.89 -39.41 -46.48
N GLU A 22 -13.61 -39.77 -46.58
CA GLU A 22 -13.06 -40.34 -47.81
C GLU A 22 -13.65 -41.73 -48.10
N ALA A 23 -13.86 -42.56 -47.07
CA ALA A 23 -14.55 -43.86 -47.22
C ALA A 23 -16.00 -43.70 -47.71
N LEU A 24 -16.75 -42.72 -47.18
CA LEU A 24 -18.10 -42.42 -47.65
C LEU A 24 -18.11 -41.89 -49.10
N ARG A 25 -17.12 -41.05 -49.46
CA ARG A 25 -16.92 -40.55 -50.82
C ARG A 25 -16.73 -41.70 -51.81
N GLN A 26 -15.79 -42.59 -51.52
CA GLN A 26 -15.46 -43.73 -52.37
C GLN A 26 -16.64 -44.69 -52.52
N ARG A 27 -17.35 -44.99 -51.42
CA ARG A 27 -18.55 -45.84 -51.47
C ARG A 27 -19.66 -45.23 -52.34
N ARG A 28 -19.91 -43.91 -52.25
CA ARG A 28 -20.93 -43.24 -53.07
C ARG A 28 -20.52 -43.13 -54.54
N LEU A 29 -19.24 -42.88 -54.83
CA LEU A 29 -18.71 -42.86 -56.20
C LEU A 29 -18.79 -44.25 -56.87
N ALA A 30 -18.58 -45.33 -56.12
CA ALA A 30 -18.68 -46.69 -56.63
C ALA A 30 -20.11 -47.07 -57.05
N SER A 31 -21.14 -46.48 -56.43
CA SER A 31 -22.55 -46.69 -56.79
C SER A 31 -23.06 -45.74 -57.89
N ALA A 32 -22.29 -44.73 -58.29
CA ALA A 32 -22.72 -43.70 -59.24
C ALA A 32 -22.41 -44.11 -60.70
N THR A 33 -23.46 -44.19 -61.52
CA THR A 33 -23.37 -44.59 -62.94
C THR A 33 -23.32 -43.41 -63.90
N GLN A 34 -23.81 -42.23 -63.50
CA GLN A 34 -23.82 -41.02 -64.33
C GLN A 34 -22.68 -40.05 -63.93
N GLU A 35 -22.10 -39.38 -64.92
CA GLU A 35 -21.01 -38.42 -64.68
C GLU A 35 -21.47 -37.23 -63.83
N ALA A 36 -22.66 -36.69 -64.11
CA ALA A 36 -23.26 -35.61 -63.32
C ALA A 36 -23.47 -35.98 -61.84
N GLU A 37 -23.75 -37.26 -61.55
CA GLU A 37 -23.91 -37.75 -60.18
C GLU A 37 -22.55 -37.85 -59.46
N ARG A 38 -21.51 -38.29 -60.17
CA ARG A 38 -20.13 -38.34 -59.67
C ARG A 38 -19.60 -36.94 -59.34
N GLU A 39 -19.82 -35.98 -60.23
CA GLU A 39 -19.47 -34.58 -60.00
C GLU A 39 -20.20 -33.99 -58.77
N ARG A 40 -21.50 -34.30 -58.62
CA ARG A 40 -22.28 -33.87 -57.44
C ARG A 40 -21.73 -34.45 -56.14
N ILE A 41 -21.40 -35.75 -56.11
CA ILE A 41 -20.82 -36.42 -54.94
C ILE A 41 -19.46 -35.81 -54.58
N ALA A 42 -18.60 -35.55 -55.57
CA ALA A 42 -17.30 -34.92 -55.36
C ALA A 42 -17.44 -33.49 -54.80
N ALA A 43 -18.39 -32.70 -55.32
CA ALA A 43 -18.66 -31.36 -54.83
C ALA A 43 -19.23 -31.35 -53.39
N GLU A 44 -20.10 -32.30 -53.05
CA GLU A 44 -20.63 -32.46 -51.70
C GLU A 44 -19.54 -32.86 -50.69
N ALA A 45 -18.67 -33.81 -51.05
CA ALA A 45 -17.55 -34.22 -50.21
C ALA A 45 -16.61 -33.04 -49.91
N LEU A 46 -16.25 -32.26 -50.93
CA LEU A 46 -15.40 -31.08 -50.78
C LEU A 46 -16.06 -30.01 -49.88
N ARG A 47 -17.37 -29.80 -49.99
CA ARG A 47 -18.12 -28.90 -49.12
C ARG A 47 -18.15 -29.39 -47.66
N ALA A 48 -18.35 -30.69 -47.46
CA ALA A 48 -18.35 -31.32 -46.14
C ALA A 48 -16.98 -31.18 -45.44
N GLU A 49 -15.88 -31.41 -46.17
CA GLU A 49 -14.52 -31.22 -45.63
C GLU A 49 -14.21 -29.77 -45.29
N ARG A 50 -14.57 -28.81 -46.18
CA ARG A 50 -14.41 -27.38 -45.89
C ARG A 50 -15.21 -26.96 -44.66
N LEU A 51 -16.43 -27.46 -44.51
CA LEU A 51 -17.27 -27.18 -43.35
C LEU A 51 -16.68 -27.78 -42.07
N ARG A 52 -16.18 -29.03 -42.11
CA ARG A 52 -15.47 -29.65 -40.98
C ARG A 52 -14.26 -28.84 -40.55
N SER A 53 -13.43 -28.43 -41.51
CA SER A 53 -12.24 -27.61 -41.24
C SER A 53 -12.61 -26.30 -40.54
N ARG A 54 -13.63 -25.59 -41.04
CA ARG A 54 -14.11 -24.33 -40.44
C ARG A 54 -14.70 -24.54 -39.05
N LEU A 55 -15.45 -25.63 -38.84
CA LEU A 55 -16.02 -25.96 -37.53
C LEU A 55 -14.94 -26.32 -36.51
N ARG A 56 -13.90 -27.07 -36.92
CA ARG A 56 -12.75 -27.36 -36.06
C ARG A 56 -11.97 -26.10 -35.71
N GLU A 57 -11.69 -25.24 -36.68
CA GLU A 57 -11.04 -23.95 -36.43
C GLU A 57 -11.85 -23.08 -35.46
N ARG A 58 -13.18 -22.97 -35.65
CA ARG A 58 -14.06 -22.23 -34.73
C ARG A 58 -14.12 -22.84 -33.34
N ARG A 59 -14.20 -24.18 -33.23
CA ARG A 59 -14.18 -24.88 -31.93
C ARG A 59 -12.86 -24.70 -31.22
N GLN A 60 -11.75 -24.74 -31.95
CA GLN A 60 -10.41 -24.50 -31.41
C GLN A 60 -10.30 -23.08 -30.85
N ARG A 61 -10.69 -22.06 -31.64
CA ARG A 61 -10.74 -20.66 -31.17
C ARG A 61 -11.70 -20.44 -30.00
N ALA A 62 -12.84 -21.12 -29.98
CA ALA A 62 -13.79 -21.03 -28.87
C ALA A 62 -13.23 -21.67 -27.59
N ARG A 63 -12.52 -22.82 -27.69
CA ARG A 63 -11.82 -23.44 -26.57
C ARG A 63 -10.70 -22.54 -26.04
N GLU A 64 -9.93 -21.95 -26.95
CA GLU A 64 -8.89 -20.97 -26.60
C GLU A 64 -9.50 -19.77 -25.86
N LEU A 65 -10.50 -19.09 -26.44
CA LEU A 65 -11.17 -17.95 -25.80
C LEU A 65 -11.85 -18.31 -24.47
N ALA A 66 -12.44 -19.50 -24.34
CA ALA A 66 -13.05 -19.96 -23.09
C ALA A 66 -11.99 -20.22 -22.02
N ALA A 67 -10.85 -20.81 -22.39
CA ALA A 67 -9.71 -20.97 -21.50
C ALA A 67 -9.16 -19.60 -21.07
N LEU A 68 -9.05 -18.64 -21.99
CA LEU A 68 -8.64 -17.26 -21.68
C LEU A 68 -9.62 -16.57 -20.71
N GLY A 69 -10.92 -16.75 -20.92
CA GLY A 69 -11.96 -16.20 -20.05
C GLY A 69 -11.91 -16.78 -18.64
N ASP A 70 -11.79 -18.10 -18.51
CA ASP A 70 -11.69 -18.77 -17.20
C ASP A 70 -10.39 -18.38 -16.46
N LEU A 71 -9.28 -18.22 -17.18
CA LEU A 71 -8.01 -17.76 -16.63
C LEU A 71 -8.10 -16.30 -16.15
N ALA A 72 -8.67 -15.41 -16.96
CA ALA A 72 -8.88 -14.01 -16.59
C ALA A 72 -9.81 -13.86 -15.37
N LEU A 73 -10.89 -14.66 -15.28
CA LEU A 73 -11.84 -14.64 -14.17
C LEU A 73 -11.26 -15.18 -12.86
N ARG A 74 -10.33 -16.14 -12.92
CA ARG A 74 -9.66 -16.68 -11.72
C ARG A 74 -8.53 -15.78 -11.22
N LEU A 75 -7.86 -15.07 -12.12
CA LEU A 75 -6.83 -14.09 -11.78
C LEU A 75 -7.40 -12.80 -11.14
N THR A 76 -8.67 -12.47 -11.37
CA THR A 76 -9.34 -11.32 -10.74
C THR A 76 -9.95 -11.63 -9.37
N GLY A 77 -10.11 -12.92 -9.00
CA GLY A 77 -10.80 -13.34 -7.78
C GLY A 77 -9.95 -13.40 -6.51
N THR A 78 -8.61 -13.43 -6.62
CA THR A 78 -7.71 -13.57 -5.45
C THR A 78 -6.59 -12.54 -5.51
N HIS A 79 -6.65 -11.54 -4.62
CA HIS A 79 -5.71 -10.41 -4.60
C HIS A 79 -4.43 -10.65 -3.79
N GLU A 80 -4.10 -11.91 -3.51
CA GLU A 80 -2.89 -12.28 -2.78
C GLU A 80 -1.90 -12.95 -3.74
N ARG A 81 -0.74 -12.30 -3.92
CA ARG A 81 0.32 -12.73 -4.83
C ARG A 81 0.68 -14.20 -4.66
N GLY A 82 0.77 -14.69 -3.43
CA GLY A 82 1.12 -16.08 -3.13
C GLY A 82 0.12 -17.09 -3.69
N VAL A 83 -1.18 -16.79 -3.63
CA VAL A 83 -2.23 -17.68 -4.12
C VAL A 83 -2.20 -17.77 -5.64
N LEU A 84 -2.05 -16.63 -6.33
CA LEU A 84 -1.96 -16.57 -7.79
C LEU A 84 -0.74 -17.31 -8.33
N LEU A 85 0.41 -17.16 -7.67
CA LEU A 85 1.63 -17.89 -8.01
C LEU A 85 1.44 -19.40 -7.85
N GLN A 86 0.89 -19.84 -6.71
CA GLN A 86 0.65 -21.25 -6.45
C GLN A 86 -0.32 -21.87 -7.47
N GLU A 87 -1.40 -21.16 -7.81
CA GLU A 87 -2.38 -21.64 -8.79
C GLU A 87 -1.77 -21.72 -10.20
N SER A 88 -0.91 -20.76 -10.58
CA SER A 88 -0.23 -20.78 -11.89
C SER A 88 0.63 -22.04 -12.07
N VAL A 89 1.38 -22.40 -11.04
CA VAL A 89 2.23 -23.60 -11.04
C VAL A 89 1.38 -24.88 -11.03
N ALA A 90 0.31 -24.91 -10.24
CA ALA A 90 -0.60 -26.05 -10.20
C ALA A 90 -1.33 -26.27 -11.54
N GLN A 91 -1.72 -25.18 -12.23
CA GLN A 91 -2.30 -25.23 -13.58
C GLN A 91 -1.30 -25.75 -14.61
N ALA A 92 -0.06 -25.24 -14.60
CA ALA A 92 0.98 -25.72 -15.50
C ALA A 92 1.22 -27.23 -15.32
N ARG A 93 1.25 -27.70 -14.07
CA ARG A 93 1.41 -29.12 -13.78
C ARG A 93 0.27 -29.98 -14.34
N ARG A 94 -0.98 -29.57 -14.13
CA ARG A 94 -2.18 -30.30 -14.59
C ARG A 94 -2.33 -30.28 -16.11
N LEU A 95 -2.14 -29.12 -16.74
CA LEU A 95 -2.36 -28.95 -18.18
C LEU A 95 -1.31 -29.64 -19.04
N LEU A 96 -0.05 -29.71 -18.56
CA LEU A 96 1.04 -30.36 -19.27
C LEU A 96 1.30 -31.80 -18.81
N ASP A 97 0.53 -32.31 -17.84
CA ASP A 97 0.66 -33.65 -17.23
C ASP A 97 2.13 -33.97 -16.85
N VAL A 98 2.69 -33.14 -15.96
CA VAL A 98 4.08 -33.23 -15.50
C VAL A 98 4.18 -33.59 -14.01
N ASP A 99 5.33 -34.11 -13.61
CA ASP A 99 5.57 -34.51 -12.23
C ASP A 99 5.71 -33.30 -11.31
N VAL A 100 6.44 -32.28 -11.76
CA VAL A 100 6.80 -31.11 -10.97
C VAL A 100 6.65 -29.85 -11.81
N ALA A 101 6.14 -28.79 -11.21
CA ALA A 101 6.22 -27.44 -11.75
C ALA A 101 6.72 -26.49 -10.65
N TYR A 102 7.41 -25.42 -11.03
CA TYR A 102 7.86 -24.40 -10.11
C TYR A 102 8.04 -23.05 -10.81
N LEU A 103 8.00 -21.98 -10.04
CA LEU A 103 8.14 -20.62 -10.54
C LEU A 103 9.21 -19.90 -9.73
N ALA A 104 10.16 -19.29 -10.44
CA ALA A 104 11.21 -18.47 -9.85
C ALA A 104 11.04 -17.01 -10.28
N LEU A 105 11.18 -16.08 -9.33
CA LEU A 105 11.07 -14.63 -9.60
C LEU A 105 12.44 -13.97 -9.52
N THR A 106 12.68 -13.05 -10.44
CA THR A 106 13.91 -12.26 -10.50
C THR A 106 13.88 -11.14 -9.46
N GLY A 107 14.93 -11.09 -8.62
CA GLY A 107 15.20 -10.00 -7.69
C GLY A 107 15.91 -8.82 -8.35
N ALA A 108 16.09 -7.73 -7.61
CA ALA A 108 16.76 -6.52 -8.11
C ALA A 108 18.26 -6.74 -8.41
N ASP A 109 18.86 -7.77 -7.83
CA ASP A 109 20.25 -8.20 -8.05
C ASP A 109 20.40 -9.16 -9.25
N GLY A 110 19.31 -9.45 -9.95
CA GLY A 110 19.28 -10.37 -11.09
C GLY A 110 19.20 -11.85 -10.71
N ARG A 111 19.31 -12.19 -9.42
CA ARG A 111 19.15 -13.57 -8.94
C ARG A 111 17.68 -13.98 -8.97
N MET A 112 17.42 -15.25 -9.23
CA MET A 112 16.05 -15.78 -9.21
C MET A 112 15.84 -16.64 -7.97
N THR A 113 14.75 -16.41 -7.25
CA THR A 113 14.38 -17.26 -6.11
C THR A 113 13.16 -18.10 -6.45
N ILE A 114 13.21 -19.41 -6.19
CA ILE A 114 12.06 -20.31 -6.36
C ILE A 114 11.03 -20.02 -5.26
N GLU A 115 9.92 -19.40 -5.65
CA GLU A 115 8.90 -18.88 -4.73
C GLU A 115 7.82 -19.92 -4.42
N VAL A 116 7.43 -20.67 -5.44
CA VAL A 116 6.33 -21.65 -5.36
C VAL A 116 6.67 -22.88 -6.18
N THR A 117 6.17 -24.01 -5.70
CA THR A 117 6.39 -25.34 -6.28
C THR A 117 5.09 -26.12 -6.20
N ASP A 118 4.87 -27.03 -7.15
CA ASP A 118 3.81 -28.03 -7.11
C ASP A 118 4.35 -29.38 -7.58
N GLY A 119 4.03 -30.45 -6.85
CA GLY A 119 4.48 -31.82 -7.16
C GLY A 119 5.90 -32.19 -6.68
N SER A 120 6.60 -31.29 -5.99
CA SER A 120 7.90 -31.61 -5.38
C SER A 120 7.77 -32.64 -4.25
N THR A 121 8.76 -33.51 -4.12
CA THR A 121 8.81 -34.57 -3.10
C THR A 121 9.28 -34.06 -1.73
N GLY A 122 9.98 -32.93 -1.68
CA GLY A 122 10.38 -32.29 -0.42
C GLY A 122 10.33 -30.76 -0.47
N PRO A 123 10.60 -30.09 0.67
CA PRO A 123 10.62 -28.64 0.76
C PRO A 123 11.88 -28.02 0.14
N ARG A 124 12.88 -28.82 -0.21
CA ARG A 124 14.22 -28.37 -0.63
C ARG A 124 14.21 -27.54 -1.91
N LEU A 125 13.21 -27.73 -2.77
CA LEU A 125 13.12 -26.98 -4.03
C LEU A 125 12.70 -25.52 -3.83
N ARG A 126 11.85 -25.24 -2.83
CA ARG A 126 11.41 -23.87 -2.54
C ARG A 126 12.51 -23.09 -1.81
N GLY A 127 12.71 -21.83 -2.18
CA GLY A 127 13.70 -20.94 -1.58
C GLY A 127 15.11 -21.07 -2.15
N ILE A 128 15.33 -21.96 -3.13
CA ILE A 128 16.60 -22.00 -3.86
C ILE A 128 16.79 -20.69 -4.61
N VAL A 129 18.01 -20.15 -4.49
CA VAL A 129 18.47 -19.00 -5.25
C VAL A 129 19.28 -19.50 -6.44
N LEU A 130 18.82 -19.17 -7.63
CA LEU A 130 19.45 -19.44 -8.90
C LEU A 130 20.27 -18.21 -9.30
N GLU A 131 21.56 -18.41 -9.52
CA GLU A 131 22.43 -17.34 -9.98
C GLU A 131 22.06 -16.91 -11.41
N PRO A 132 22.28 -15.63 -11.77
CA PRO A 132 22.06 -15.15 -13.12
C PRO A 132 22.87 -16.00 -14.11
N SER A 133 22.31 -16.24 -15.30
CA SER A 133 23.03 -16.96 -16.37
C SER A 133 23.42 -18.41 -16.05
N SER A 134 22.95 -18.98 -14.93
CA SER A 134 23.24 -20.36 -14.52
C SER A 134 22.09 -21.32 -14.85
N GLY A 135 22.46 -22.52 -15.29
CA GLY A 135 21.53 -23.61 -15.61
C GLY A 135 20.51 -23.26 -16.69
N LEU A 136 19.42 -24.03 -16.70
CA LEU A 136 18.34 -23.87 -17.67
C LEU A 136 17.57 -22.55 -17.47
N ALA A 137 17.34 -22.17 -16.20
CA ALA A 137 16.62 -20.92 -15.88
C ALA A 137 17.38 -19.69 -16.39
N GLY A 138 18.70 -19.63 -16.22
CA GLY A 138 19.54 -18.56 -16.77
C GLY A 138 19.39 -18.43 -18.28
N ARG A 139 19.47 -19.55 -19.02
CA ARG A 139 19.29 -19.56 -20.48
C ARG A 139 17.92 -19.05 -20.92
N VAL A 140 16.86 -19.41 -20.20
CA VAL A 140 15.49 -18.93 -20.48
C VAL A 140 15.39 -17.41 -20.31
N VAL A 141 16.00 -16.87 -19.25
CA VAL A 141 16.00 -15.42 -19.01
C VAL A 141 16.82 -14.68 -20.06
N GLU A 142 18.03 -15.15 -20.38
CA GLU A 142 18.93 -14.53 -21.34
C GLU A 142 18.38 -14.55 -22.78
N GLY A 143 17.87 -15.72 -23.21
CA GLY A 143 17.28 -15.85 -24.54
C GLY A 143 15.91 -15.19 -24.65
N GLY A 144 15.20 -15.04 -23.53
CA GLY A 144 13.83 -14.51 -23.51
C GLY A 144 12.84 -15.39 -24.29
N GLU A 145 13.17 -16.67 -24.46
CA GLU A 145 12.40 -17.70 -25.17
C GLU A 145 12.36 -19.01 -24.38
N PRO A 146 11.41 -19.91 -24.66
CA PRO A 146 11.34 -21.20 -23.98
C PRO A 146 12.53 -22.09 -24.31
N VAL A 147 13.11 -22.74 -23.30
CA VAL A 147 14.25 -23.66 -23.45
C VAL A 147 13.93 -24.97 -22.74
N GLN A 148 14.20 -26.09 -23.42
CA GLN A 148 14.09 -27.42 -22.81
C GLN A 148 15.44 -28.13 -22.76
N SER A 149 15.59 -28.99 -21.76
CA SER A 149 16.64 -29.99 -21.64
C SER A 149 15.99 -31.35 -21.50
N THR A 150 16.37 -32.30 -22.36
CA THR A 150 15.83 -33.68 -22.35
C THR A 150 16.38 -34.48 -21.17
N ASP A 151 17.59 -34.16 -20.73
CA ASP A 151 18.21 -34.74 -19.53
C ASP A 151 19.10 -33.71 -18.84
N TYR A 152 18.51 -32.98 -17.88
CA TYR A 152 19.09 -31.81 -17.22
C TYR A 152 20.46 -32.09 -16.64
N LEU A 153 20.64 -33.18 -15.89
CA LEU A 153 21.90 -33.47 -15.18
C LEU A 153 23.05 -33.87 -16.11
N ASP A 154 22.74 -34.30 -17.34
CA ASP A 154 23.70 -34.75 -18.35
C ASP A 154 23.84 -33.74 -19.51
N ASP A 155 23.20 -32.57 -19.41
CA ASP A 155 23.18 -31.55 -20.46
C ASP A 155 24.45 -30.68 -20.44
N ALA A 156 25.43 -31.06 -21.25
CA ALA A 156 26.69 -30.33 -21.40
C ALA A 156 26.53 -28.89 -21.91
N GLY A 157 25.35 -28.51 -22.42
CA GLY A 157 25.03 -27.15 -22.84
C GLY A 157 24.56 -26.24 -21.70
N LEU A 158 24.49 -26.73 -20.47
CA LEU A 158 24.07 -25.99 -19.28
C LEU A 158 25.25 -25.72 -18.34
N THR A 159 25.28 -24.51 -17.79
CA THR A 159 26.20 -24.16 -16.71
C THR A 159 25.65 -24.70 -15.38
N HIS A 160 26.12 -25.89 -15.01
CA HIS A 160 25.70 -26.57 -13.78
C HIS A 160 26.23 -25.91 -12.51
N ALA A 161 25.38 -25.88 -11.48
CA ALA A 161 25.72 -25.35 -10.16
C ALA A 161 25.52 -26.47 -9.12
N PRO A 162 26.56 -26.86 -8.35
CA PRO A 162 26.52 -28.06 -7.49
C PRO A 162 25.30 -28.12 -6.56
N GLY A 163 24.95 -27.01 -5.90
CA GLY A 163 23.80 -26.96 -4.99
C GLY A 163 22.43 -27.09 -5.67
N VAL A 164 22.31 -26.65 -6.93
CA VAL A 164 21.08 -26.80 -7.72
C VAL A 164 20.96 -28.23 -8.24
N ASP A 165 22.06 -28.82 -8.70
CA ASP A 165 22.10 -30.20 -9.17
C ASP A 165 21.81 -31.21 -8.05
N ASP A 166 22.28 -30.95 -6.83
CA ASP A 166 21.98 -31.78 -5.66
C ASP A 166 20.47 -31.86 -5.41
N VAL A 167 19.76 -30.74 -5.57
CA VAL A 167 18.31 -30.71 -5.42
C VAL A 167 17.63 -31.37 -6.62
N ALA A 168 18.09 -31.13 -7.84
CA ALA A 168 17.57 -31.80 -9.03
C ALA A 168 17.71 -33.33 -8.92
N ARG A 169 18.84 -33.84 -8.40
CA ARG A 169 19.05 -35.26 -8.10
C ARG A 169 18.11 -35.76 -7.01
N ALA A 170 17.92 -35.01 -5.93
CA ALA A 170 17.01 -35.38 -4.84
C ALA A 170 15.55 -35.48 -5.31
N GLU A 171 15.12 -34.56 -6.17
CA GLU A 171 13.78 -34.53 -6.77
C GLU A 171 13.63 -35.46 -7.99
N ARG A 172 14.74 -36.10 -8.40
CA ARG A 172 14.87 -36.97 -9.58
C ARG A 172 14.47 -36.29 -10.88
N LEU A 173 14.72 -35.00 -11.02
CA LEU A 173 14.39 -34.25 -12.23
C LEU A 173 15.30 -34.69 -13.38
N ARG A 174 14.70 -35.05 -14.51
CA ARG A 174 15.40 -35.46 -15.74
C ARG A 174 15.12 -34.49 -16.85
N THR A 175 13.92 -34.49 -17.41
CA THR A 175 13.54 -33.53 -18.44
C THR A 175 12.99 -32.26 -17.81
N ILE A 176 13.46 -31.09 -18.25
CA ILE A 176 12.98 -29.79 -17.77
C ILE A 176 12.69 -28.88 -18.96
N LEU A 177 11.56 -28.19 -18.94
CA LEU A 177 11.21 -27.12 -19.87
C LEU A 177 10.94 -25.85 -19.07
N GLY A 178 11.50 -24.74 -19.51
CA GLY A 178 11.28 -23.42 -18.94
C GLY A 178 10.73 -22.43 -19.94
N ALA A 179 9.85 -21.55 -19.50
CA ALA A 179 9.36 -20.41 -20.27
C ALA A 179 9.50 -19.11 -19.45
N PRO A 180 9.86 -17.98 -20.08
CA PRO A 180 10.13 -16.74 -19.37
C PRO A 180 8.82 -16.01 -19.04
N LEU A 181 8.75 -15.42 -17.85
CA LEU A 181 7.66 -14.56 -17.42
C LEU A 181 7.89 -13.13 -17.93
N ARG A 182 7.60 -12.88 -19.22
CA ARG A 182 7.88 -11.59 -19.86
C ARG A 182 6.67 -10.67 -19.85
N LEU A 183 6.91 -9.42 -19.48
CA LEU A 183 5.92 -8.35 -19.58
C LEU A 183 6.59 -7.04 -19.97
N ARG A 184 6.06 -6.35 -21.00
CA ARG A 184 6.54 -5.03 -21.47
C ARG A 184 8.07 -4.95 -21.73
N GLY A 185 8.67 -6.06 -22.19
CA GLY A 185 10.10 -6.13 -22.50
C GLY A 185 10.99 -6.56 -21.33
N GLU A 186 10.46 -6.65 -20.11
CA GLU A 186 11.18 -7.12 -18.92
C GLU A 186 10.86 -8.59 -18.62
N THR A 187 11.85 -9.33 -18.10
CA THR A 187 11.68 -10.71 -17.63
C THR A 187 11.53 -10.72 -16.11
N LEU A 188 10.31 -10.96 -15.63
CA LEU A 188 9.97 -10.97 -14.20
C LEU A 188 10.45 -12.24 -13.47
N GLY A 189 10.81 -13.28 -14.23
CA GLY A 189 11.19 -14.59 -13.73
C GLY A 189 10.99 -15.69 -14.76
N VAL A 190 10.86 -16.93 -14.29
CA VAL A 190 10.65 -18.12 -15.14
C VAL A 190 9.59 -19.06 -14.56
N LEU A 191 8.80 -19.67 -15.44
CA LEU A 191 7.93 -20.80 -15.13
C LEU A 191 8.56 -22.07 -15.67
N MET A 192 8.75 -23.06 -14.80
CA MET A 192 9.48 -24.28 -15.11
C MET A 192 8.58 -25.50 -14.86
N VAL A 193 8.69 -26.49 -15.73
CA VAL A 193 8.05 -27.80 -15.59
C VAL A 193 9.10 -28.89 -15.76
N ALA A 194 8.95 -29.97 -15.01
CA ALA A 194 9.92 -31.05 -14.98
C ALA A 194 9.26 -32.43 -14.87
N GLN A 195 9.96 -33.43 -15.41
CA GLN A 195 9.59 -34.84 -15.39
C GLN A 195 10.73 -35.67 -14.82
N ARG A 196 10.39 -36.76 -14.13
CA ARG A 196 11.35 -37.69 -13.53
C ARG A 196 11.84 -38.77 -14.50
N ARG A 197 11.26 -38.79 -15.70
CA ARG A 197 11.65 -39.63 -16.83
C ARG A 197 12.20 -38.77 -17.95
N VAL A 198 13.10 -39.37 -18.74
CA VAL A 198 13.61 -38.75 -19.97
C VAL A 198 12.51 -38.76 -21.04
N ARG A 199 12.16 -37.57 -21.52
CA ARG A 199 11.27 -37.34 -22.66
C ARG A 199 11.62 -36.03 -23.35
N SER A 200 10.95 -35.73 -24.46
CA SER A 200 11.00 -34.40 -25.10
C SER A 200 9.62 -33.75 -25.01
N PHE A 201 9.58 -32.45 -24.75
CA PHE A 201 8.35 -31.68 -24.85
C PHE A 201 8.07 -31.33 -26.32
N THR A 202 6.81 -31.48 -26.71
CA THR A 202 6.31 -31.14 -28.05
C THR A 202 6.21 -29.63 -28.23
N GLY A 203 6.17 -29.16 -29.48
CA GLY A 203 5.96 -27.74 -29.77
C GLY A 203 4.65 -27.21 -29.18
N GLN A 204 3.59 -28.03 -29.13
CA GLN A 204 2.32 -27.67 -28.51
C GLN A 204 2.43 -27.50 -27.00
N GLU A 205 3.13 -28.40 -26.29
CA GLU A 205 3.39 -28.26 -24.85
C GLU A 205 4.24 -27.00 -24.56
N THR A 206 5.26 -26.73 -25.39
CA THR A 206 6.08 -25.52 -25.28
C THR A 206 5.26 -24.24 -25.49
N SER A 207 4.39 -24.21 -26.50
CA SER A 207 3.47 -23.08 -26.71
C SER A 207 2.51 -22.90 -25.54
N LEU A 208 1.96 -23.99 -25.00
CA LEU A 208 1.05 -23.94 -23.86
C LEU A 208 1.72 -23.38 -22.60
N LEU A 209 2.93 -23.85 -22.28
CA LEU A 209 3.71 -23.30 -21.17
C LEU A 209 4.02 -21.82 -21.35
N SER A 210 4.36 -21.41 -22.58
CA SER A 210 4.64 -20.01 -22.91
C SER A 210 3.43 -19.11 -22.70
N SER A 211 2.24 -19.56 -23.10
CA SER A 211 0.99 -18.85 -22.83
C SER A 211 0.73 -18.72 -21.34
N LEU A 212 0.89 -19.81 -20.57
CA LEU A 212 0.74 -19.79 -19.11
C LEU A 212 1.73 -18.84 -18.44
N ALA A 213 2.99 -18.84 -18.89
CA ALA A 213 4.03 -17.94 -18.42
C ALA A 213 3.68 -16.46 -18.69
N ALA A 214 3.14 -16.14 -19.87
CA ALA A 214 2.69 -14.80 -20.20
C ALA A 214 1.52 -14.34 -19.29
N TYR A 215 0.56 -15.22 -18.99
CA TYR A 215 -0.53 -14.90 -18.06
C TYR A 215 -0.04 -14.71 -16.63
N ALA A 216 0.84 -15.58 -16.16
CA ALA A 216 1.45 -15.45 -14.85
C ALA A 216 2.20 -14.12 -14.73
N ALA A 217 2.95 -13.70 -15.77
CA ALA A 217 3.63 -12.41 -15.78
C ALA A 217 2.69 -11.21 -15.58
N VAL A 218 1.54 -11.19 -16.29
CA VAL A 218 0.51 -10.16 -16.13
C VAL A 218 -0.08 -10.18 -14.72
N ALA A 219 -0.41 -11.37 -14.20
CA ALA A 219 -0.98 -11.54 -12.87
C ALA A 219 -0.02 -11.05 -11.77
N ILE A 220 1.26 -11.38 -11.89
CA ILE A 220 2.31 -10.96 -10.96
C ILE A 220 2.47 -9.45 -10.96
N ASP A 221 2.50 -8.81 -12.14
CA ASP A 221 2.61 -7.35 -12.23
C ASP A 221 1.40 -6.65 -11.62
N ASN A 222 0.19 -7.15 -11.90
CA ASN A 222 -1.04 -6.65 -11.30
C ASN A 222 -1.05 -6.80 -9.78
N ALA A 223 -0.64 -7.96 -9.25
CA ALA A 223 -0.54 -8.16 -7.80
C ALA A 223 0.49 -7.21 -7.17
N ARG A 224 1.66 -7.03 -7.78
CA ARG A 224 2.68 -6.05 -7.34
C ARG A 224 2.16 -4.61 -7.38
N LEU A 225 1.34 -4.26 -8.37
CA LEU A 225 0.75 -2.93 -8.48
C LEU A 225 -0.33 -2.71 -7.40
N ILE A 226 -1.19 -3.70 -7.18
CA ILE A 226 -2.22 -3.67 -6.14
C ILE A 226 -1.60 -3.60 -4.74
N GLU A 227 -0.54 -4.37 -4.48
CA GLU A 227 0.22 -4.31 -3.22
C GLU A 227 0.82 -2.91 -2.98
N ARG A 228 1.44 -2.32 -4.02
CA ARG A 228 1.97 -0.95 -3.96
C ARG A 228 0.87 0.09 -3.71
N LEU A 229 -0.28 -0.03 -4.39
CA LEU A 229 -1.43 0.86 -4.20
C LEU A 229 -2.02 0.71 -2.80
N ARG A 230 -2.19 -0.52 -2.29
CA ARG A 230 -2.65 -0.78 -0.92
C ARG A 230 -1.72 -0.18 0.10
N HIS A 231 -0.41 -0.37 -0.06
CA HIS A 231 0.57 0.23 0.83
C HIS A 231 0.43 1.75 0.82
N HIS A 232 0.29 2.37 -0.36
CA HIS A 232 0.09 3.82 -0.48
C HIS A 232 -1.22 4.32 0.14
N VAL A 233 -2.32 3.58 0.00
CA VAL A 233 -3.60 3.92 0.63
C VAL A 233 -3.48 3.83 2.15
N THR A 234 -2.86 2.78 2.69
CA THR A 234 -2.68 2.63 4.14
C THR A 234 -1.78 3.71 4.76
N THR A 235 -0.78 4.21 4.02
CA THR A 235 0.07 5.31 4.51
C THR A 235 -0.66 6.64 4.46
N VAL A 236 -1.48 6.89 3.43
CA VAL A 236 -2.32 8.08 3.32
C VAL A 236 -3.42 8.10 4.38
N ASP A 237 -4.15 6.99 4.58
CA ASP A 237 -5.22 6.90 5.58
C ASP A 237 -4.71 7.13 7.00
N ARG A 238 -3.52 6.60 7.32
CA ARG A 238 -2.85 6.86 8.61
C ARG A 238 -2.46 8.32 8.77
N ALA A 239 -2.02 8.98 7.69
CA ALA A 239 -1.68 10.39 7.72
C ALA A 239 -2.92 11.28 7.88
N VAL A 240 -4.03 10.93 7.22
CA VAL A 240 -5.32 11.64 7.34
C VAL A 240 -5.92 11.46 8.74
N ALA A 241 -5.91 10.25 9.29
CA ALA A 241 -6.40 10.00 10.65
C ALA A 241 -5.59 10.77 11.71
N LEU A 242 -4.26 10.82 11.58
CA LEU A 242 -3.41 11.65 12.44
C LEU A 242 -3.75 13.13 12.31
N HIS A 243 -3.96 13.61 11.07
CA HIS A 243 -4.30 15.00 10.81
C HIS A 243 -5.66 15.37 11.41
N GLU A 244 -6.68 14.53 11.26
CA GLU A 244 -8.00 14.77 11.84
C GLU A 244 -8.00 14.75 13.36
N ASP A 245 -7.27 13.83 13.99
CA ASP A 245 -7.18 13.78 15.45
C ASP A 245 -6.44 14.99 16.03
N LEU A 246 -5.40 15.47 15.33
CA LEU A 246 -4.69 16.69 15.71
C LEU A 246 -5.52 17.95 15.47
N LEU A 247 -6.29 18.02 14.37
CA LEU A 247 -7.23 19.11 14.12
C LEU A 247 -8.37 19.12 15.13
N ARG A 248 -8.89 17.95 15.53
CA ARG A 248 -9.94 17.85 16.57
C ARG A 248 -9.44 18.30 17.94
N ALA A 249 -8.18 18.04 18.27
CA ALA A 249 -7.57 18.57 19.50
C ALA A 249 -7.46 20.11 19.44
N ALA A 250 -6.95 20.64 18.32
CA ALA A 250 -6.81 22.08 18.11
C ALA A 250 -8.16 22.83 18.14
N LEU A 251 -9.22 22.26 17.56
CA LEU A 251 -10.53 22.89 17.45
C LEU A 251 -11.39 22.77 18.71
N ARG A 252 -11.06 21.87 19.65
CA ARG A 252 -11.78 21.75 20.94
C ARG A 252 -11.21 22.63 22.05
N GLY A 253 -10.20 23.45 21.76
CA GLY A 253 -9.48 24.22 22.78
C GLY A 253 -8.52 23.36 23.62
N GLY A 254 -8.22 22.14 23.16
CA GLY A 254 -7.16 21.33 23.72
C GLY A 254 -5.84 21.95 23.36
N GLY A 255 -5.21 22.61 24.34
CA GLY A 255 -3.93 23.25 24.11
C GLY A 255 -2.82 22.26 23.76
N VAL A 256 -1.58 22.74 23.70
CA VAL A 256 -0.39 21.95 23.36
C VAL A 256 -0.29 20.62 24.13
N ASP A 257 -0.79 20.55 25.37
CA ASP A 257 -0.87 19.33 26.19
C ASP A 257 -1.70 18.20 25.56
N GLU A 258 -2.84 18.52 24.96
CA GLU A 258 -3.72 17.50 24.37
C GLU A 258 -3.11 16.93 23.08
N ALA A 259 -2.46 17.80 22.29
CA ALA A 259 -1.71 17.41 21.10
C ALA A 259 -0.52 16.50 21.44
N VAL A 260 0.28 16.85 22.47
CA VAL A 260 1.40 16.03 22.95
C VAL A 260 0.91 14.68 23.50
N THR A 261 -0.23 14.67 24.19
CA THR A 261 -0.87 13.45 24.69
C THR A 261 -1.32 12.53 23.56
N GLY A 262 -1.96 13.07 22.52
CA GLY A 262 -2.33 12.32 21.32
C GLY A 262 -1.12 11.70 20.62
N LEU A 263 -0.06 12.49 20.43
CA LEU A 263 1.16 12.04 19.78
C LEU A 263 1.85 10.90 20.55
N SER A 264 1.84 10.95 21.89
CA SER A 264 2.44 9.90 22.73
C SER A 264 1.76 8.53 22.54
N ARG A 265 0.45 8.50 22.27
CA ARG A 265 -0.32 7.28 22.02
C ARG A 265 0.05 6.66 20.67
N VAL A 266 0.25 7.48 19.65
CA VAL A 266 0.59 7.04 18.29
C VAL A 266 2.02 6.50 18.21
N VAL A 267 2.97 7.22 18.79
CA VAL A 267 4.39 6.85 18.73
C VAL A 267 4.75 5.75 19.74
N GLY A 268 3.88 5.49 20.73
CA GLY A 268 4.09 4.44 21.71
C GLY A 268 5.25 4.72 22.67
N GLY A 269 5.46 5.98 23.04
CA GLY A 269 6.62 6.43 23.82
C GLY A 269 6.35 7.63 24.72
N THR A 270 7.44 8.27 25.15
CA THR A 270 7.39 9.56 25.86
C THR A 270 7.60 10.67 24.86
N VAL A 271 6.73 11.69 24.88
CA VAL A 271 6.81 12.89 24.03
C VAL A 271 6.87 14.11 24.94
N ARG A 272 7.83 14.99 24.70
CA ARG A 272 7.95 16.30 25.37
C ARG A 272 8.01 17.40 24.32
N PHE A 273 7.28 18.49 24.56
CA PHE A 273 7.46 19.74 23.84
C PHE A 273 8.24 20.70 24.73
N GLU A 274 9.40 21.13 24.24
CA GLU A 274 10.30 22.08 24.90
C GLU A 274 10.22 23.42 24.17
N ASP A 275 10.15 24.53 24.91
CA ASP A 275 10.20 25.89 24.35
C ASP A 275 11.61 26.21 23.79
N GLU A 276 11.78 27.41 23.25
CA GLU A 276 13.07 27.88 22.72
C GLU A 276 14.18 27.96 23.79
N ALA A 277 13.81 28.07 25.07
CA ALA A 277 14.74 28.07 26.19
C ALA A 277 15.04 26.65 26.71
N GLY A 278 14.49 25.61 26.07
CA GLY A 278 14.65 24.21 26.48
C GLY A 278 13.80 23.80 27.67
N ARG A 279 12.83 24.62 28.08
CA ARG A 279 11.92 24.29 29.19
C ARG A 279 10.76 23.46 28.66
N THR A 280 10.42 22.38 29.35
CA THR A 280 9.27 21.55 28.99
C THR A 280 7.98 22.34 29.21
N VAL A 281 7.26 22.59 28.12
CA VAL A 281 5.93 23.23 28.11
C VAL A 281 4.84 22.19 28.29
N ALA A 282 4.98 21.04 27.63
CA ALA A 282 4.02 19.94 27.69
C ALA A 282 4.75 18.60 27.62
N ALA A 283 4.24 17.57 28.30
CA ALA A 283 4.83 16.24 28.27
C ALA A 283 3.78 15.14 28.48
N ALA A 284 3.90 14.04 27.74
CA ALA A 284 3.03 12.88 27.87
C ALA A 284 3.80 11.57 27.69
N ARG A 285 3.33 10.52 28.37
CA ARG A 285 3.84 9.15 28.23
C ARG A 285 2.69 8.20 27.98
N ASN A 286 2.86 7.31 27.00
CA ASN A 286 1.87 6.27 26.77
C ASN A 286 1.67 5.40 28.03
N GLY A 287 0.43 5.33 28.52
CA GLY A 287 0.03 4.48 29.66
C GLY A 287 0.36 5.00 31.07
N SER A 288 0.75 6.27 31.28
CA SER A 288 0.94 6.84 32.62
C SER A 288 1.03 8.37 32.63
N ALA A 289 0.51 8.99 33.69
CA ALA A 289 0.62 10.44 33.94
C ALA A 289 2.00 10.90 34.43
N ALA A 290 2.88 9.98 34.86
CA ALA A 290 4.22 10.33 35.33
C ALA A 290 5.24 10.18 34.19
N VAL A 291 5.91 11.28 33.86
CA VAL A 291 6.97 11.38 32.84
C VAL A 291 8.33 11.27 33.54
N PRO A 292 9.02 10.11 33.53
CA PRO A 292 10.31 9.99 34.20
C PRO A 292 11.44 10.58 33.36
N ASP A 293 12.52 10.94 34.04
CA ASP A 293 13.79 11.41 33.47
C ASP A 293 14.36 10.40 32.46
N ASP A 294 15.16 10.89 31.50
CA ASP A 294 15.66 10.07 30.39
C ASP A 294 16.45 8.86 30.91
N ARG A 295 15.82 7.68 30.89
CA ARG A 295 16.48 6.44 31.31
C ARG A 295 17.53 6.05 30.27
N ALA A 296 18.71 5.65 30.75
CA ALA A 296 19.73 5.01 29.93
C ALA A 296 19.13 3.79 29.20
N GLY A 297 19.25 3.75 27.87
CA GLY A 297 18.74 2.66 27.02
C GLY A 297 17.53 2.97 26.13
N HIS A 298 17.03 4.21 26.12
CA HIS A 298 16.00 4.65 25.16
C HIS A 298 16.60 5.36 23.94
N CYS A 299 15.95 5.19 22.78
CA CYS A 299 16.26 5.95 21.58
C CYS A 299 15.52 7.28 21.63
N THR A 300 16.27 8.39 21.70
CA THR A 300 15.70 9.74 21.72
C THR A 300 15.87 10.42 20.37
N ARG A 301 14.79 11.02 19.87
CA ARG A 301 14.76 11.83 18.64
C ARG A 301 14.22 13.21 18.96
N THR A 302 14.87 14.23 18.42
CA THR A 302 14.46 15.63 18.55
C THR A 302 14.08 16.17 17.18
N VAL A 303 12.91 16.79 17.07
CA VAL A 303 12.38 17.40 15.85
C VAL A 303 12.03 18.86 16.15
N PRO A 304 12.50 19.84 15.35
CA PRO A 304 12.16 21.24 15.57
C PRO A 304 10.66 21.49 15.32
N VAL A 305 10.06 22.32 16.17
CA VAL A 305 8.68 22.80 16.01
C VAL A 305 8.76 24.22 15.48
N SER A 306 8.48 24.40 14.19
CA SER A 306 8.57 25.69 13.50
C SER A 306 7.51 25.83 12.43
N SER A 307 7.03 27.05 12.20
CA SER A 307 6.16 27.41 11.07
C SER A 307 6.81 28.50 10.24
N SER A 308 7.04 28.25 8.94
CA SER A 308 7.51 29.12 7.84
C SER A 308 8.70 30.07 8.06
N ALA A 309 8.84 30.69 9.23
CA ALA A 309 9.99 31.48 9.67
C ALA A 309 10.16 31.56 11.20
N VAL A 310 9.17 31.10 12.00
CA VAL A 310 9.17 31.21 13.46
C VAL A 310 9.42 29.84 14.09
N ARG A 311 10.42 29.76 14.95
CA ARG A 311 10.66 28.59 15.80
C ARG A 311 9.84 28.76 17.08
N PHE A 312 9.22 27.68 17.53
CA PHE A 312 8.45 27.67 18.77
C PHE A 312 9.12 26.81 19.85
N GLY A 313 9.97 25.87 19.42
CA GLY A 313 10.61 24.92 20.32
C GLY A 313 11.08 23.66 19.61
N ALA A 314 11.07 22.55 20.33
CA ALA A 314 11.37 21.23 19.81
C ALA A 314 10.50 20.15 20.46
N LEU A 315 10.16 19.13 19.68
CA LEU A 315 9.56 17.89 20.17
C LEU A 315 10.66 16.88 20.41
N ARG A 316 10.67 16.30 21.60
CA ARG A 316 11.63 15.30 22.03
C ARG A 316 10.89 14.01 22.35
N VAL A 317 11.23 12.96 21.61
CA VAL A 317 10.53 11.68 21.64
C VAL A 317 11.49 10.58 22.05
N SER A 318 11.14 9.84 23.10
CA SER A 318 11.94 8.75 23.64
C SER A 318 11.17 7.43 23.56
N THR A 319 11.73 6.45 22.86
CA THR A 319 11.16 5.11 22.64
C THR A 319 12.13 4.01 23.06
N ARG A 320 11.66 2.77 23.20
CA ARG A 320 12.52 1.60 23.52
C ARG A 320 13.32 1.10 22.31
N THR A 321 12.78 1.28 21.12
CA THR A 321 13.38 0.87 19.85
C THR A 321 13.61 2.10 18.96
N PRO A 322 14.58 2.04 18.04
CA PRO A 322 14.75 3.08 17.03
C PRO A 322 13.46 3.29 16.23
N LEU A 323 13.16 4.54 15.90
CA LEU A 323 12.02 4.89 15.05
C LEU A 323 12.32 4.52 13.60
N ASP A 324 11.40 3.81 12.96
CA ASP A 324 11.43 3.55 11.52
C ASP A 324 11.20 4.85 10.71
N GLU A 325 11.47 4.81 9.41
CA GLU A 325 11.34 6.00 8.55
C GLU A 325 9.91 6.57 8.53
N ASP A 326 8.90 5.70 8.61
CA ASP A 326 7.50 6.11 8.60
C ASP A 326 7.14 6.88 9.87
N SER A 327 7.59 6.40 11.03
CA SER A 327 7.43 7.11 12.30
C SER A 327 8.20 8.43 12.33
N GLN A 328 9.37 8.49 11.69
CA GLN A 328 10.12 9.75 11.54
C GLN A 328 9.34 10.77 10.70
N ARG A 329 8.79 10.36 9.56
CA ARG A 329 7.95 11.23 8.70
C ARG A 329 6.67 11.69 9.41
N LEU A 330 6.08 10.83 10.24
CA LEU A 330 4.93 11.18 11.08
C LEU A 330 5.28 12.23 12.13
N LEU A 331 6.45 12.12 12.76
CA LEU A 331 6.92 13.11 13.76
C LEU A 331 7.14 14.49 13.16
N GLU A 332 7.73 14.57 11.96
CA GLU A 332 7.93 15.85 11.26
C GLU A 332 6.60 16.55 10.95
N ARG A 333 5.59 15.78 10.50
CA ARG A 333 4.24 16.30 10.25
C ARG A 333 3.53 16.74 11.53
N ALA A 334 3.68 15.97 12.61
CA ALA A 334 3.14 16.31 13.91
C ALA A 334 3.78 17.60 14.46
N ALA A 335 5.10 17.78 14.27
CA ALA A 335 5.81 19.00 14.68
C ALA A 335 5.28 20.25 13.98
N MET A 336 5.00 20.18 12.67
CA MET A 336 4.39 21.29 11.94
C MET A 336 2.98 21.62 12.44
N THR A 337 2.21 20.60 12.81
CA THR A 337 0.84 20.80 13.32
C THR A 337 0.85 21.37 14.74
N ILE A 338 1.75 20.90 15.60
CA ILE A 338 1.95 21.47 16.94
C ILE A 338 2.43 22.93 16.84
N ALA A 339 3.25 23.28 15.84
CA ALA A 339 3.63 24.68 15.60
C ALA A 339 2.42 25.58 15.31
N LEU A 340 1.41 25.08 14.58
CA LEU A 340 0.17 25.81 14.32
C LEU A 340 -0.68 26.00 15.58
N VAL A 341 -0.77 24.97 16.43
CA VAL A 341 -1.48 25.05 17.72
C VAL A 341 -0.84 26.10 18.62
N VAL A 342 0.49 26.06 18.78
CA VAL A 342 1.23 27.05 19.58
C VAL A 342 1.07 28.46 19.01
N ALA A 343 1.10 28.60 17.68
CA ALA A 343 0.91 29.90 17.04
C ALA A 343 -0.51 30.47 17.29
N ALA A 344 -1.54 29.63 17.21
CA ALA A 344 -2.92 30.02 17.47
C ALA A 344 -3.12 30.44 18.95
N GLU A 345 -2.57 29.68 19.90
CA GLU A 345 -2.62 30.04 21.33
C GLU A 345 -1.93 31.37 21.62
N ARG A 346 -0.73 31.59 21.05
CA ARG A 346 0.00 32.86 21.21
C ARG A 346 -0.79 34.02 20.61
N ALA A 347 -1.34 33.83 19.41
CA ALA A 347 -2.14 34.85 18.74
C ALA A 347 -3.41 35.20 19.54
N ALA A 348 -4.08 34.21 20.13
CA ALA A 348 -5.24 34.42 21.00
C ALA A 348 -4.85 35.20 22.26
N THR A 349 -3.79 34.79 22.95
CA THR A 349 -3.27 35.47 24.15
C THR A 349 -2.89 36.94 23.85
N ASP A 350 -2.24 37.18 22.72
CA ASP A 350 -1.84 38.52 22.29
C ASP A 350 -3.02 39.37 21.82
N ALA A 351 -4.08 38.76 21.29
CA ALA A 351 -5.33 39.45 20.97
C ALA A 351 -6.09 39.85 22.24
N GLU A 352 -6.19 38.96 23.23
CA GLU A 352 -6.79 39.24 24.54
C GLU A 352 -6.05 40.38 25.26
N ARG A 353 -4.72 40.34 25.31
CA ARG A 353 -3.90 41.41 25.89
C ARG A 353 -4.12 42.76 25.20
N ARG A 354 -4.19 42.78 23.87
CA ARG A 354 -4.46 44.01 23.11
C ARG A 354 -5.86 44.54 23.39
N SER A 355 -6.87 43.67 23.39
CA SER A 355 -8.25 44.05 23.72
C SER A 355 -8.35 44.60 25.16
N ALA A 356 -7.63 44.01 26.13
CA ALA A 356 -7.58 44.50 27.50
C ALA A 356 -6.91 45.88 27.59
N ALA A 357 -5.80 46.09 26.88
CA ALA A 357 -5.11 47.38 26.84
C ALA A 357 -5.97 48.48 26.20
N GLU A 358 -6.70 48.18 25.12
CA GLU A 358 -7.62 49.12 24.48
C GLU A 358 -8.79 49.52 25.40
N LEU A 359 -9.38 48.55 26.11
CA LEU A 359 -10.43 48.83 27.09
C LEU A 359 -9.91 49.71 28.24
N LEU A 360 -8.69 49.45 28.72
CA LEU A 360 -8.05 50.27 29.74
C LEU A 360 -7.75 51.68 29.23
N GLU A 361 -7.30 51.82 27.98
CA GLU A 361 -7.05 53.13 27.39
C GLU A 361 -8.34 53.95 27.24
N GLN A 362 -9.43 53.34 26.78
CA GLN A 362 -10.75 54.00 26.71
C GLN A 362 -11.24 54.46 28.09
N LEU A 363 -11.07 53.62 29.12
CA LEU A 363 -11.44 53.97 30.50
C LEU A 363 -10.59 55.12 31.06
N VAL A 364 -9.28 55.12 30.79
CA VAL A 364 -8.36 56.16 31.28
C VAL A 364 -8.53 57.47 30.50
N ALA A 365 -8.83 57.40 29.20
CA ALA A 365 -9.08 58.57 28.36
C ALA A 365 -10.47 59.19 28.60
N GLY A 366 -11.42 58.42 29.13
CA GLY A 366 -12.82 58.84 29.30
C GLY A 366 -13.61 58.84 27.98
N GLU A 367 -13.10 58.16 26.95
CA GLU A 367 -13.67 58.12 25.60
C GLU A 367 -14.50 56.84 25.42
N VAL A 368 -15.68 56.81 26.04
CA VAL A 368 -16.64 55.70 25.89
C VAL A 368 -17.86 56.19 25.11
N GLU A 369 -17.86 56.02 23.78
CA GLU A 369 -18.94 56.48 22.90
C GLU A 369 -20.20 55.60 22.98
N ASP A 370 -20.04 54.27 23.01
CA ASP A 370 -21.15 53.30 23.19
C ASP A 370 -20.97 52.50 24.48
N THR A 371 -21.66 52.94 25.53
CA THR A 371 -21.63 52.32 26.85
C THR A 371 -22.08 50.86 26.83
N SER A 372 -23.05 50.50 25.97
CA SER A 372 -23.59 49.14 25.93
C SER A 372 -22.60 48.16 25.31
N ALA A 373 -21.91 48.57 24.24
CA ALA A 373 -20.87 47.77 23.59
C ALA A 373 -19.62 47.67 24.46
N PHE A 374 -19.28 48.76 25.16
CA PHE A 374 -18.21 48.77 26.14
C PHE A 374 -18.48 47.77 27.28
N GLU A 375 -19.66 47.83 27.92
CA GLU A 375 -20.03 46.90 29.00
C GLU A 375 -19.99 45.43 28.57
N ARG A 376 -20.46 45.12 27.35
CA ARG A 376 -20.40 43.75 26.81
C ARG A 376 -18.96 43.25 26.67
N ARG A 377 -18.06 44.09 26.15
CA ARG A 377 -16.62 43.76 26.00
C ARG A 377 -15.90 43.70 27.34
N ALA A 378 -16.19 44.62 28.25
CA ALA A 378 -15.66 44.64 29.61
C ALA A 378 -16.04 43.36 30.36
N ARG A 379 -17.32 42.95 30.32
CA ARG A 379 -17.78 41.68 30.92
C ARG A 379 -17.14 40.47 30.25
N ALA A 380 -16.97 40.48 28.93
CA ALA A 380 -16.26 39.41 28.21
C ALA A 380 -14.77 39.32 28.62
N GLY A 381 -14.16 40.45 28.97
CA GLY A 381 -12.81 40.55 29.56
C GLY A 381 -12.76 40.36 31.08
N GLY A 382 -13.86 39.96 31.73
CA GLY A 382 -13.90 39.68 33.16
C GLY A 382 -14.05 40.90 34.08
N LEU A 383 -14.35 42.09 33.53
CA LEU A 383 -14.57 43.32 34.29
C LEU A 383 -16.07 43.67 34.36
N ASP A 384 -16.64 43.70 35.56
CA ASP A 384 -18.01 44.16 35.81
C ASP A 384 -18.03 45.63 36.22
N VAL A 385 -18.10 46.54 35.23
CA VAL A 385 -18.08 48.00 35.40
C VAL A 385 -19.13 48.56 36.37
N ALA A 386 -20.18 47.80 36.72
CA ALA A 386 -21.19 48.23 37.70
C ALA A 386 -20.69 48.17 39.17
N ARG A 387 -19.56 47.50 39.42
CA ARG A 387 -18.98 47.37 40.76
C ARG A 387 -17.95 48.46 41.06
N GLY A 388 -17.60 48.60 42.33
CA GLY A 388 -16.46 49.44 42.71
C GLY A 388 -15.16 48.83 42.20
N HIS A 389 -14.23 49.67 41.76
CA HIS A 389 -12.90 49.23 41.34
C HIS A 389 -11.81 50.09 41.95
N THR A 390 -10.65 49.48 42.18
CA THR A 390 -9.39 50.15 42.52
C THR A 390 -8.51 50.18 41.30
N VAL A 391 -8.03 51.37 40.93
CA VAL A 391 -7.05 51.55 39.87
C VAL A 391 -5.66 51.61 40.50
N ALA A 392 -4.79 50.67 40.12
CA ALA A 392 -3.40 50.63 40.51
C ALA A 392 -2.53 51.04 39.32
N VAL A 393 -1.61 51.98 39.53
CA VAL A 393 -0.67 52.44 38.51
C VAL A 393 0.75 52.20 39.00
N ALA A 394 1.57 51.56 38.18
CA ALA A 394 2.97 51.28 38.47
C ALA A 394 3.85 51.61 37.26
N ASP A 395 5.15 51.73 37.50
CA ASP A 395 6.15 51.75 36.42
C ASP A 395 6.15 50.41 35.67
N LEU A 396 6.70 50.39 34.45
CA LEU A 396 6.70 49.21 33.57
C LEU A 396 7.34 47.97 34.23
N HIS A 397 8.32 48.16 35.12
CA HIS A 397 8.92 47.09 35.92
C HIS A 397 7.91 46.38 36.85
N GLY A 398 6.82 47.06 37.23
CA GLY A 398 5.72 46.54 38.04
C GLY A 398 4.60 45.86 37.24
N ALA A 399 4.63 45.88 35.91
CA ALA A 399 3.60 45.27 35.07
C ALA A 399 3.33 43.78 35.40
N PRO A 400 4.34 42.91 35.60
CA PRO A 400 4.10 41.50 35.93
C PRO A 400 3.47 41.28 37.32
N ALA A 401 3.60 42.26 38.23
CA ALA A 401 2.94 42.21 39.53
C ALA A 401 1.46 42.59 39.39
N LEU A 402 1.16 43.62 38.59
CA LEU A 402 -0.21 44.04 38.27
C LEU A 402 -0.98 42.97 37.50
N ASP A 403 -0.36 42.30 36.52
CA ASP A 403 -0.99 41.18 35.79
C ASP A 403 -1.42 40.05 36.72
N ARG A 404 -0.54 39.69 37.67
CA ARG A 404 -0.86 38.68 38.69
C ARG A 404 -1.97 39.12 39.63
N LEU A 405 -2.04 40.41 39.95
CA LEU A 405 -3.05 40.96 40.85
C LEU A 405 -4.42 41.05 40.16
N ALA A 406 -4.45 41.51 38.91
CA ALA A 406 -5.63 41.54 38.06
C ALA A 406 -6.21 40.14 37.85
N ALA A 407 -5.37 39.16 37.50
CA ALA A 407 -5.80 37.77 37.36
C ALA A 407 -6.38 37.17 38.65
N ARG A 408 -5.87 37.55 39.83
CA ARG A 408 -6.37 37.05 41.13
C ARG A 408 -7.69 37.69 41.57
N HIS A 409 -7.90 38.94 41.19
CA HIS A 409 -9.01 39.75 41.70
C HIS A 409 -10.11 40.02 40.66
N GLY A 410 -10.08 39.34 39.50
CA GLY A 410 -11.09 39.53 38.45
C GLY A 410 -11.00 40.92 37.83
N GLY A 411 -9.78 41.33 37.47
CA GLY A 411 -9.47 42.66 36.97
C GLY A 411 -8.81 42.65 35.60
N LEU A 412 -8.66 43.84 35.01
CA LEU A 412 -7.89 44.07 33.78
C LEU A 412 -6.53 44.68 34.11
N SER A 413 -5.49 44.30 33.39
CA SER A 413 -4.18 44.94 33.46
C SER A 413 -3.60 45.14 32.06
N GLY A 414 -2.77 46.18 31.92
CA GLY A 414 -2.16 46.52 30.65
C GLY A 414 -1.25 47.73 30.76
N VAL A 415 -0.64 48.12 29.64
CA VAL A 415 0.21 49.31 29.57
C VAL A 415 -0.57 50.40 28.86
N VAL A 416 -0.78 51.53 29.54
CA VAL A 416 -1.44 52.71 28.99
C VAL A 416 -0.49 53.89 29.13
N ARG A 417 -0.21 54.57 28.00
CA ARG A 417 0.68 55.75 27.95
C ARG A 417 2.04 55.55 28.66
N GLY A 418 2.62 54.36 28.52
CA GLY A 418 3.94 54.02 29.08
C GLY A 418 3.96 53.71 30.59
N ARG A 419 2.80 53.57 31.24
CA ARG A 419 2.68 53.07 32.62
C ARG A 419 1.87 51.79 32.66
N ALA A 420 2.21 50.91 33.61
CA ALA A 420 1.41 49.73 33.87
C ALA A 420 0.19 50.13 34.70
N VAL A 421 -1.01 49.78 34.22
CA VAL A 421 -2.28 50.11 34.85
C VAL A 421 -3.04 48.82 35.09
N GLY A 422 -3.56 48.63 36.30
CA GLY A 422 -4.45 47.54 36.66
C GLY A 422 -5.74 48.07 37.26
N ILE A 423 -6.88 47.58 36.81
CA ILE A 423 -8.20 47.83 37.39
C ILE A 423 -8.64 46.56 38.11
N LEU A 424 -8.85 46.66 39.41
CA LEU A 424 -9.12 45.55 40.32
C LEU A 424 -10.51 45.74 40.93
N GLU A 425 -11.33 44.70 40.97
CA GLU A 425 -12.64 44.79 41.62
C GLU A 425 -12.47 45.01 43.14
N THR A 426 -13.09 46.05 43.69
CA THR A 426 -13.09 46.25 45.15
C THR A 426 -14.09 45.32 45.79
N ARG A 427 -13.59 44.26 46.44
CA ARG A 427 -14.42 43.52 47.40
C ARG A 427 -14.73 44.45 48.58
N PRO A 428 -15.99 44.57 49.02
CA PRO A 428 -16.31 45.34 50.20
C PRO A 428 -15.54 44.76 51.38
N THR A 429 -14.58 45.52 51.89
CA THR A 429 -13.97 45.24 53.18
C THR A 429 -15.07 45.33 54.22
N SER A 430 -15.45 44.21 54.84
CA SER A 430 -16.16 44.27 56.11
C SER A 430 -15.25 45.01 57.08
N CYS A 431 -15.54 46.28 57.33
CA CYS A 431 -14.97 47.01 58.45
C CYS A 431 -15.42 46.30 59.73
N ALA A 432 -14.56 45.42 60.26
CA ALA A 432 -14.59 45.13 61.69
C ALA A 432 -14.14 46.41 62.38
N THR A 433 -15.10 47.11 62.97
CA THR A 433 -14.86 48.19 63.92
C THR A 433 -14.51 47.54 65.27
N SER A 434 -13.48 48.11 65.90
CA SER A 434 -12.93 47.85 67.25
C SER A 434 -11.92 46.72 67.39
#